data_AF-A0A7R9W6Y0-F1
#
_entry.id   AF-A0A7R9W6Y0-F1
#
_cell.length_a   1.000
_cell.length_b   1.000
_cell.length_c   1.000
_cell.angle_alpha   90.00
_cell.angle_beta   90.00
_cell.angle_gamma   90.00
#
_symmetry.space_group_name_H-M   'P 1'
#
loop_
_entity.id
_entity.type
_entity.pdbx_description
1 polymer ?
#
loop_
_entity_poly.entity_id
_entity_poly.type
_entity_poly.pdbx_seq_one_letter_code
_entity_poly.pdbx_strand_id
1 'polypeptide(L)'
;RTAAWLKGQLRRGGPSDAPPSERFPPVLAEDIHGDRSQSQREAALQKFRSGTVRVLVATDVAARGLDIGGVEHVINMDLPTAREEFDSYVHRIGRTGRAGHQGLATSLYVPGRDPKVGNGAIAKSLMAQM
;
A
#
# COMPACT_ATOMS: atom_id res chain seq x y z
N ARG A 1 6.91 -7.81 -8.92
CA ARG A 1 7.18 -9.02 -8.09
C ARG A 1 6.63 -8.98 -6.65
N THR A 2 7.03 -8.06 -5.75
CA THR A 2 6.55 -8.03 -4.34
C THR A 2 5.03 -7.86 -4.21
N ALA A 3 4.43 -6.96 -4.99
CA ALA A 3 2.97 -6.75 -4.98
C ALA A 3 2.18 -8.00 -5.42
N ALA A 4 2.63 -8.70 -6.47
CA ALA A 4 2.03 -9.95 -6.91
C ALA A 4 2.13 -11.05 -5.84
N TRP A 5 3.26 -11.14 -5.13
CA TRP A 5 3.45 -12.08 -4.03
C TRP A 5 2.47 -11.78 -2.88
N LEU A 6 2.37 -10.52 -2.44
CA LEU A 6 1.47 -10.14 -1.34
C LEU A 6 0.00 -10.35 -1.71
N LYS A 7 -0.41 -10.03 -2.95
CA LYS A 7 -1.74 -10.41 -3.45
C LYS A 7 -1.97 -11.91 -3.33
N GLY A 8 -0.98 -12.73 -3.67
CA GLY A 8 -1.04 -14.19 -3.52
C GLY A 8 -1.25 -14.63 -2.07
N GLN A 9 -0.58 -14.00 -1.11
CA GLN A 9 -0.78 -14.27 0.32
C GLN A 9 -2.19 -13.89 0.78
N LEU A 10 -2.64 -12.67 0.44
CA LEU A 10 -3.97 -12.19 0.78
C LEU A 10 -5.06 -13.14 0.28
N ARG A 11 -4.94 -13.63 -0.96
CA ARG A 11 -5.90 -14.57 -1.56
C ARG A 11 -5.87 -15.98 -0.98
N ARG A 12 -4.82 -16.35 -0.25
CA ARG A 12 -4.77 -17.61 0.51
C ARG A 12 -5.41 -17.49 1.89
N GLY A 13 -5.46 -16.28 2.45
CA GLY A 13 -5.85 -16.07 3.84
C GLY A 13 -4.67 -16.31 4.80
N GLY A 14 -4.96 -16.22 6.10
CA GLY A 14 -3.97 -16.49 7.15
C GLY A 14 -3.55 -17.96 7.19
N PRO A 15 -2.41 -18.27 7.83
CA PRO A 15 -1.90 -19.64 7.90
C PRO A 15 -2.93 -20.56 8.58
N SER A 16 -3.17 -21.74 8.00
CA SER A 16 -4.16 -22.69 8.52
C SER A 16 -3.76 -23.32 9.85
N ASP A 17 -2.46 -23.30 10.17
CA ASP A 17 -1.84 -23.78 11.40
C ASP A 17 -1.67 -22.66 12.46
N ALA A 18 -1.90 -21.39 12.11
CA ALA A 18 -1.83 -20.28 13.06
C ALA A 18 -2.94 -20.35 14.12
N PRO A 19 -2.77 -19.69 15.29
CA PRO A 19 -3.84 -19.51 16.26
C PRO A 19 -5.08 -18.84 15.66
N PRO A 20 -6.31 -19.13 16.14
CA PRO A 20 -7.53 -18.54 15.59
C PRO A 20 -7.53 -17.00 15.52
N SER A 21 -6.85 -16.33 16.45
CA SER A 21 -6.70 -14.86 16.48
C SER A 21 -5.86 -14.30 15.33
N GLU A 22 -5.04 -15.13 14.68
CA GLU A 22 -4.15 -14.75 13.58
C GLU A 22 -4.66 -15.27 12.22
N ARG A 23 -5.73 -16.06 12.23
CA ARG A 23 -6.38 -16.53 11.00
C ARG A 23 -7.26 -15.42 10.44
N PHE A 24 -7.15 -15.21 9.13
CA PHE A 24 -8.06 -14.35 8.38
C PHE A 24 -8.51 -15.06 7.11
N PRO A 25 -9.75 -14.83 6.66
CA PRO A 25 -10.23 -15.44 5.42
C PRO A 25 -9.45 -14.90 4.21
N PRO A 26 -9.46 -15.61 3.08
CA PRO A 26 -9.00 -15.08 1.81
C PRO A 26 -9.57 -13.69 1.52
N VAL A 27 -8.69 -12.78 1.13
CA VAL A 27 -9.02 -11.40 0.76
C VAL A 27 -8.92 -11.26 -0.75
N LEU A 28 -10.00 -10.79 -1.37
CA LEU A 28 -10.01 -10.46 -2.79
C LEU A 28 -9.15 -9.22 -3.04
N ALA A 29 -8.07 -9.41 -3.79
CA ALA A 29 -7.09 -8.38 -4.07
C ALA A 29 -6.60 -8.45 -5.53
N GLU A 30 -6.24 -7.30 -6.07
CA GLU A 30 -5.46 -7.16 -7.31
C GLU A 30 -4.12 -6.47 -7.04
N ASP A 31 -3.21 -6.54 -8.00
CA ASP A 31 -1.89 -5.91 -7.92
C ASP A 31 -1.61 -4.99 -9.12
N ILE A 32 -0.85 -3.93 -8.88
CA ILE A 32 -0.35 -3.00 -9.90
C ILE A 32 1.14 -2.77 -9.66
N HIS A 33 1.97 -3.14 -10.63
CA HIS A 33 3.42 -2.97 -10.58
C HIS A 33 4.05 -2.88 -11.98
N GLY A 34 5.35 -2.60 -12.03
CA GLY A 34 6.12 -2.41 -13.26
C GLY A 34 5.95 -3.52 -14.29
N ASP A 35 5.99 -4.78 -13.85
CA ASP A 35 5.88 -5.94 -14.75
C ASP A 35 4.47 -6.18 -15.35
N ARG A 36 3.44 -5.38 -14.99
CA ARG A 36 2.09 -5.45 -15.57
C ARG A 36 1.98 -4.55 -16.80
N SER A 37 1.30 -5.00 -17.85
CA SER A 37 0.94 -4.14 -18.99
C SER A 37 -0.04 -3.05 -18.58
N GLN A 38 -0.12 -1.95 -19.33
CA GLN A 38 -1.06 -0.86 -19.06
C GLN A 38 -2.52 -1.36 -18.99
N SER A 39 -2.93 -2.23 -19.93
CA SER A 39 -4.27 -2.84 -19.94
C SER A 39 -4.55 -3.68 -18.70
N GLN A 40 -3.55 -4.42 -18.19
CA GLN A 40 -3.69 -5.18 -16.94
C GLN A 40 -3.84 -4.26 -15.72
N ARG A 41 -3.11 -3.13 -15.70
CA ARG A 41 -3.21 -2.13 -14.63
C ARG A 41 -4.58 -1.48 -14.61
N GLU A 42 -5.11 -1.10 -15.76
CA GLU A 42 -6.46 -0.52 -15.91
C GLU A 42 -7.55 -1.51 -15.50
N ALA A 43 -7.45 -2.78 -15.91
CA ALA A 43 -8.39 -3.82 -15.50
C ALA A 43 -8.38 -4.07 -13.97
N ALA A 44 -7.20 -4.05 -13.34
CA ALA A 44 -7.07 -4.14 -11.89
C ALA A 44 -7.69 -2.93 -11.18
N LEU A 45 -7.45 -1.72 -11.67
CA LEU A 45 -8.08 -0.50 -11.16
C LEU A 45 -9.59 -0.53 -11.29
N GLN A 46 -10.10 -1.00 -12.43
CA GLN A 46 -11.54 -1.07 -12.66
C GLN A 46 -12.22 -1.98 -11.64
N LYS A 47 -11.64 -3.16 -11.39
CA LYS A 47 -12.13 -4.11 -10.36
C LYS A 47 -12.09 -3.51 -8.95
N PHE A 48 -11.08 -2.71 -8.64
CA PHE A 48 -10.96 -2.05 -7.35
C PHE A 48 -12.02 -0.94 -7.20
N ARG A 49 -12.16 -0.08 -8.20
CA ARG A 49 -13.15 1.02 -8.23
C ARG A 49 -14.59 0.52 -8.22
N SER A 50 -14.87 -0.62 -8.86
CA SER A 50 -16.21 -1.25 -8.84
C SER A 50 -16.51 -1.98 -7.53
N GLY A 51 -15.56 -2.09 -6.61
CA GLY A 51 -15.69 -2.88 -5.38
C GLY A 51 -15.63 -4.39 -5.59
N THR A 52 -15.35 -4.87 -6.81
CA THR A 52 -15.17 -6.31 -7.10
C THR A 52 -13.99 -6.89 -6.32
N VAL A 53 -12.94 -6.09 -6.09
CA VAL A 53 -11.89 -6.37 -5.11
C VAL A 53 -11.81 -5.21 -4.12
N ARG A 54 -11.53 -5.51 -2.85
CA ARG A 54 -11.45 -4.48 -1.79
C ARG A 54 -10.03 -4.04 -1.48
N VAL A 55 -9.03 -4.74 -2.01
CA VAL A 55 -7.62 -4.44 -1.78
C VAL A 55 -6.87 -4.32 -3.09
N LEU A 56 -6.06 -3.28 -3.21
CA LEU A 56 -5.16 -3.05 -4.34
C LEU A 56 -3.73 -2.95 -3.82
N VAL A 57 -2.89 -3.89 -4.21
CA VAL A 57 -1.48 -3.91 -3.80
C VAL A 57 -0.63 -3.24 -4.86
N ALA A 58 0.10 -2.18 -4.51
CA ALA A 58 0.85 -1.38 -5.47
C ALA A 58 2.32 -1.18 -5.08
N THR A 59 3.17 -0.95 -6.10
CA THR A 59 4.53 -0.41 -5.96
C THR A 59 4.61 0.94 -6.65
N ASP A 60 5.41 1.88 -6.14
CA ASP A 60 5.49 3.29 -6.60
C ASP A 60 5.64 3.47 -8.10
N VAL A 61 6.44 2.62 -8.75
CA VAL A 61 6.74 2.69 -10.20
C VAL A 61 5.46 2.64 -11.06
N ALA A 62 4.38 2.05 -10.56
CA ALA A 62 3.18 1.83 -11.35
C ALA A 62 2.01 2.76 -11.04
N ALA A 63 2.13 3.65 -10.03
CA ALA A 63 1.07 4.59 -9.66
C ALA A 63 1.14 5.94 -10.40
N ARG A 64 2.28 6.26 -11.05
CA ARG A 64 2.42 7.51 -11.83
C ARG A 64 1.42 7.51 -12.99
N GLY A 65 0.61 8.56 -13.08
CA GLY A 65 -0.43 8.71 -14.09
C GLY A 65 -1.74 7.97 -13.78
N LEU A 66 -1.83 7.23 -12.66
CA LEU A 66 -3.07 6.58 -12.23
C LEU A 66 -3.72 7.40 -11.10
N ASP A 67 -4.92 7.90 -11.33
CA ASP A 67 -5.69 8.58 -10.28
C ASP A 67 -6.39 7.54 -9.39
N ILE A 68 -5.76 7.22 -8.27
CA ILE A 68 -6.31 6.33 -7.25
C ILE A 68 -6.78 7.20 -6.07
N GLY A 69 -7.90 7.90 -6.23
CA GLY A 69 -8.50 8.72 -5.16
C GLY A 69 -9.64 8.00 -4.43
N GLY A 70 -9.98 8.49 -3.24
CA GLY A 70 -11.18 8.05 -2.50
C GLY A 70 -11.00 6.69 -1.83
N VAL A 71 -9.77 6.30 -1.50
CA VAL A 71 -9.50 5.07 -0.74
C VAL A 71 -9.80 5.31 0.73
N GLU A 72 -10.48 4.37 1.40
CA GLU A 72 -10.78 4.50 2.83
C GLU A 72 -9.52 4.38 3.71
N HIS A 73 -8.61 3.47 3.35
CA HIS A 73 -7.40 3.18 4.12
C HIS A 73 -6.19 2.95 3.20
N VAL A 74 -5.12 3.69 3.46
CA VAL A 74 -3.80 3.45 2.87
C VAL A 74 -2.91 2.72 3.88
N ILE A 75 -2.33 1.59 3.48
CA ILE A 75 -1.37 0.84 4.29
C ILE A 75 0.01 0.87 3.60
N ASN A 76 0.99 1.54 4.21
CA ASN A 76 2.37 1.52 3.76
C ASN A 76 3.09 0.31 4.37
N MET A 77 3.31 -0.71 3.54
CA MET A 77 4.10 -1.89 3.92
C MET A 77 5.57 -1.54 4.14
N ASP A 78 6.11 -0.71 3.25
CA ASP A 78 7.49 -0.22 3.31
C ASP A 78 7.47 1.31 3.24
N LEU A 79 8.12 1.94 4.21
CA LEU A 79 8.32 3.38 4.23
C LEU A 79 9.62 3.77 3.50
N PRO A 80 9.71 5.00 2.94
CA PRO A 80 10.96 5.51 2.41
C PRO A 80 12.09 5.49 3.46
N THR A 81 13.32 5.18 3.04
CA THR A 81 14.48 5.15 3.94
C THR A 81 15.29 6.44 3.88
N ALA A 82 15.10 7.24 2.82
CA ALA A 82 15.78 8.52 2.61
C ALA A 82 14.80 9.71 2.75
N ARG A 83 15.32 10.86 3.18
CA ARG A 83 14.50 12.06 3.38
C ARG A 83 14.01 12.65 2.06
N GLU A 84 14.83 12.54 1.03
CA GLU A 84 14.58 13.01 -0.33
C GLU A 84 13.41 12.27 -0.98
N GLU A 85 13.06 11.09 -0.47
CA GLU A 85 11.95 10.25 -0.94
C GLU A 85 10.65 10.48 -0.14
N PHE A 86 10.65 11.36 0.86
CA PHE A 86 9.50 11.57 1.75
C PHE A 86 8.24 12.06 1.01
N ASP A 87 8.40 12.80 -0.08
CA ASP A 87 7.27 13.23 -0.91
C ASP A 87 6.49 12.04 -1.48
N SER A 88 7.13 10.89 -1.69
CA SER A 88 6.43 9.66 -2.09
C SER A 88 5.44 9.19 -1.02
N TYR A 89 5.82 9.27 0.26
CA TYR A 89 4.92 8.95 1.38
C TYR A 89 3.71 9.87 1.40
N VAL A 90 3.92 11.19 1.25
CA VAL A 90 2.83 12.18 1.19
C VAL A 90 1.87 11.88 0.03
N HIS A 91 2.40 11.56 -1.16
CA HIS A 91 1.58 11.19 -2.31
C HIS A 91 0.80 9.88 -2.12
N ARG A 92 1.35 8.92 -1.37
CA ARG A 92 0.68 7.65 -1.03
C ARG A 92 -0.47 7.89 -0.06
N ILE A 93 -0.26 8.63 1.02
CA ILE A 93 -1.34 8.89 2.00
C ILE A 93 -2.43 9.82 1.44
N GLY A 94 -2.09 10.70 0.50
CA GLY A 94 -3.06 11.56 -0.20
C GLY A 94 -4.10 10.83 -1.08
N ARG A 95 -4.04 9.49 -1.14
CA ARG A 95 -5.05 8.65 -1.80
C ARG A 95 -6.30 8.45 -0.93
N THR A 96 -6.18 8.66 0.37
CA THR A 96 -7.29 8.66 1.33
C THR A 96 -7.68 10.10 1.74
N GLY A 97 -8.78 10.25 2.47
CA GLY A 97 -9.16 11.52 3.11
C GLY A 97 -9.48 12.67 2.14
N ARG A 98 -10.02 12.37 0.93
CA ARG A 98 -10.32 13.38 -0.09
C ARG A 98 -11.76 13.90 0.02
N ALA A 99 -12.01 15.10 -0.51
CA ALA A 99 -13.34 15.72 -0.60
C ALA A 99 -14.08 15.85 0.76
N GLY A 100 -13.34 16.10 1.85
CA GLY A 100 -13.92 16.27 3.19
C GLY A 100 -14.28 14.95 3.88
N HIS A 101 -14.04 13.81 3.26
CA HIS A 101 -14.18 12.51 3.91
C HIS A 101 -12.99 12.23 4.83
N GLN A 102 -13.24 11.50 5.92
CA GLN A 102 -12.18 10.96 6.75
C GLN A 102 -11.43 9.84 5.99
N GLY A 103 -10.16 9.67 6.34
CA GLY A 103 -9.29 8.68 5.75
C GLY A 103 -8.28 8.16 6.76
N LEU A 104 -7.88 6.90 6.63
CA LEU A 104 -6.88 6.29 7.48
C LEU A 104 -5.59 6.03 6.70
N ALA A 105 -4.45 6.32 7.31
CA ALA A 105 -3.15 5.91 6.81
C ALA A 105 -2.37 5.20 7.92
N THR A 106 -1.95 3.96 7.66
CA THR A 106 -1.12 3.17 8.58
C THR A 106 0.20 2.84 7.92
N SER A 107 1.30 2.96 8.65
CA SER A 107 2.64 2.69 8.13
C SER A 107 3.40 1.78 9.07
N LEU A 108 4.07 0.78 8.50
CA LEU A 108 5.01 -0.06 9.24
C LEU A 108 6.34 0.68 9.34
N TYR A 109 6.73 1.05 10.56
CA TYR A 109 7.96 1.79 10.85
C TYR A 109 9.06 0.85 11.35
N VAL A 110 10.21 0.88 10.69
CA VAL A 110 11.40 0.15 11.10
C VAL A 110 12.41 1.15 11.70
N PRO A 111 12.71 1.06 13.01
CA PRO A 111 13.70 1.93 13.63
C PRO A 111 15.11 1.75 13.05
N GLY A 112 15.95 2.78 13.23
CA GLY A 112 17.35 2.73 12.82
C GLY A 112 17.63 3.41 11.46
N ARG A 113 18.89 3.43 11.04
CA ARG A 113 19.37 4.15 9.85
C ARG A 113 19.99 3.22 8.81
N ASP A 114 19.63 1.95 8.81
CA ASP A 114 20.01 1.05 7.73
C ASP A 114 19.48 1.62 6.40
N PRO A 115 20.32 1.78 5.36
CA PRO A 115 19.91 2.44 4.13
C PRO A 115 18.85 1.67 3.34
N LYS A 116 18.70 0.37 3.57
CA LYS A 116 17.74 -0.49 2.85
C LYS A 116 16.41 -0.61 3.58
N VAL A 117 16.41 -0.59 4.91
CA VAL A 117 15.18 -0.85 5.69
C VAL A 117 14.89 0.16 6.81
N GLY A 118 15.87 0.93 7.27
CA GLY A 118 15.71 1.82 8.42
C GLY A 118 15.04 3.15 8.07
N ASN A 119 14.01 3.52 8.84
CA ASN A 119 13.22 4.74 8.63
C ASN A 119 13.63 5.91 9.56
N GLY A 120 14.76 5.79 10.25
CA GLY A 120 15.26 6.80 11.19
C GLY A 120 15.55 8.16 10.53
N ALA A 121 15.90 8.18 9.24
CA ALA A 121 16.13 9.42 8.50
C ALA A 121 14.84 10.24 8.27
N ILE A 122 13.68 9.55 8.20
CA ILE A 122 12.37 10.19 7.95
C ILE A 122 11.52 10.35 9.22
N ALA A 123 11.97 9.86 10.37
CA ALA A 123 11.20 9.88 11.62
C ALA A 123 10.70 11.27 12.00
N LYS A 124 11.58 12.29 11.90
CA LYS A 124 11.20 13.69 12.16
C LYS A 124 10.13 14.19 11.18
N SER A 125 10.23 13.82 9.91
CA SER A 125 9.25 14.21 8.89
C SER A 125 7.89 13.57 9.14
N LEU A 126 7.85 12.31 9.58
CA LEU A 126 6.60 11.62 9.95
C LEU A 126 5.91 12.30 11.14
N MET A 127 6.65 12.62 12.20
CA MET A 127 6.10 13.28 13.37
C MET A 127 5.58 14.70 13.08
N ALA A 128 6.14 15.37 12.07
CA ALA A 128 5.67 16.69 11.64
C ALA A 128 4.35 16.64 10.84
N GLN A 129 3.86 15.46 10.46
CA GLN A 129 2.59 15.26 9.74
C GLN A 129 1.45 14.76 10.65
N MET A 130 1.74 14.53 11.94
CA MET A 130 0.76 14.15 12.96
C MET A 130 0.26 15.38 13.70
#